data_AF-A0A4R1HFK2-F1
#
_entry.id   AF-A0A4R1HFK2-F1
#
_cell.length_a   1.000
_cell.length_b   1.000
_cell.length_c   1.000
_cell.angle_alpha   90.00
_cell.angle_beta   90.00
_cell.angle_gamma   90.00
#
_symmetry.space_group_name_H-M   'P 1'
#
loop_
_entity.id
_entity.type
_entity.pdbx_description
1 polymer ?
#
loop_
_entity_poly.entity_id
_entity_poly.type
_entity_poly.pdbx_seq_one_letter_code
_entity_poly.pdbx_strand_id
1 'polypeptide(L)'
;MEEQLPRLDDEGVPILEHPVEPQSPATRSAPAGPDLTDYDLVEQLLETDNIRELVNDLTEDLRKLVCWKIEEVLKEEVIKLIHSATEQSSEKLGEDIRTQLQLALPELIAKLAQEKPERGVT
;
A
#
# COMPACT_ATOMS: atom_id res chain seq x y z
N MET A 1 42.54 24.76 -27.40
CA MET A 1 41.83 24.59 -26.13
C MET A 1 42.51 23.44 -25.44
N GLU A 2 43.21 23.70 -24.33
CA GLU A 2 43.84 22.64 -23.54
C GLU A 2 42.77 22.12 -22.58
N GLU A 3 42.32 20.88 -22.77
CA GLU A 3 41.45 20.18 -21.82
C GLU A 3 42.29 19.85 -20.57
N GLN A 4 42.12 20.65 -19.51
CA GLN A 4 42.70 20.32 -18.21
C GLN A 4 41.97 19.11 -17.63
N LEU A 5 42.70 17.99 -17.48
CA LEU A 5 42.21 16.77 -16.86
C LEU A 5 41.90 17.04 -15.37
N PRO A 6 40.76 16.54 -14.84
CA PRO A 6 40.39 16.73 -13.45
C PRO A 6 41.41 16.06 -12.53
N ARG A 7 41.81 16.75 -11.45
CA ARG A 7 42.71 16.19 -10.44
C ARG A 7 41.98 15.09 -9.69
N LEU A 8 42.56 13.90 -9.68
CA LEU A 8 42.07 12.73 -8.95
C LEU A 8 42.80 12.65 -7.59
N ASP A 9 42.12 12.14 -6.56
CA ASP A 9 42.72 11.81 -5.27
C ASP A 9 43.45 10.46 -5.30
N ASP A 10 44.00 10.05 -4.14
CA ASP A 10 44.79 8.82 -3.98
C ASP A 10 43.95 7.53 -4.21
N GLU A 11 42.63 7.63 -4.29
CA GLU A 11 41.71 6.54 -4.62
C GLU A 11 41.17 6.64 -6.06
N GLY A 12 41.62 7.62 -6.83
CA GLY A 12 41.22 7.84 -8.23
C GLY A 12 39.89 8.59 -8.39
N VAL A 13 39.38 9.23 -7.34
CA VAL A 13 38.14 10.00 -7.37
C VAL A 13 38.43 11.45 -7.76
N PRO A 14 37.68 12.05 -8.71
CA PRO A 14 37.87 13.45 -9.09
C PRO A 14 37.56 14.38 -7.93
N ILE A 15 38.57 15.15 -7.52
CA ILE A 15 38.47 16.17 -6.49
C ILE A 15 37.66 17.33 -7.08
N LEU A 16 36.55 17.67 -6.41
CA LEU A 16 35.75 18.85 -6.75
C LEU A 16 36.54 20.12 -6.37
N GLU A 17 37.24 20.72 -7.33
CA GLU A 17 38.03 21.95 -7.11
C GLU A 17 37.15 23.18 -6.81
N HIS A 18 35.87 23.10 -7.16
CA HIS A 18 34.85 24.11 -6.86
C HIS A 18 33.66 23.43 -6.18
N PRO A 19 33.66 23.30 -4.83
CA PRO A 19 32.48 22.85 -4.13
C PRO A 19 31.33 23.83 -4.46
N VAL A 20 30.30 23.32 -5.14
CA VAL A 20 29.05 24.06 -5.31
C VAL A 20 28.51 24.21 -3.90
N GLU A 21 28.57 25.43 -3.35
CA GLU A 21 27.86 25.74 -2.12
C GLU A 21 26.43 25.23 -2.30
N PRO A 22 25.87 24.45 -1.36
CA PRO A 22 24.49 24.08 -1.44
C PRO A 22 23.72 25.39 -1.44
N GLN A 23 23.27 25.81 -2.62
CA GLN A 23 22.19 26.75 -2.71
C GLN A 23 21.03 26.02 -2.04
N SER A 24 20.86 26.26 -0.74
CA SER A 24 19.59 26.09 -0.06
C SER A 24 18.57 26.59 -1.07
N PRO A 25 17.63 25.75 -1.54
CA PRO A 25 16.66 26.20 -2.52
C PRO A 25 16.09 27.48 -1.93
N ALA A 26 16.47 28.62 -2.52
CA ALA A 26 16.04 29.89 -2.00
C ALA A 26 14.53 29.76 -2.04
N THR A 27 13.90 29.77 -0.88
CA THR A 27 12.45 29.85 -0.78
C THR A 27 12.12 31.20 -1.38
N ARG A 28 12.07 31.26 -2.72
CA ARG A 28 11.35 32.27 -3.46
C ARG A 28 9.95 32.06 -2.94
N SER A 29 9.60 32.85 -1.93
CA SER A 29 8.22 33.14 -1.62
C SER A 29 7.62 33.50 -2.97
N ALA A 30 6.84 32.57 -3.51
CA ALA A 30 6.04 32.87 -4.67
C ALA A 30 5.26 34.13 -4.30
N PRO A 31 5.21 35.15 -5.18
CA PRO A 31 4.35 36.30 -4.92
C PRO A 31 2.99 35.76 -4.50
N ALA A 32 2.43 36.31 -3.42
CA ALA A 32 1.12 35.89 -2.93
C ALA A 32 0.19 35.84 -4.13
N GLY A 33 -0.22 34.62 -4.50
CA GLY A 33 -1.07 34.41 -5.65
C GLY A 33 -2.41 35.14 -5.44
N PRO A 34 -3.20 35.27 -6.51
CA PRO A 34 -4.56 35.78 -6.36
C PRO A 34 -5.30 34.99 -5.26
N ASP A 35 -6.07 35.71 -4.45
CA ASP A 35 -6.89 35.09 -3.40
C ASP A 35 -8.00 34.29 -4.06
N LEU A 36 -7.86 32.96 -4.06
CA LEU A 36 -8.82 32.04 -4.66
C LEU A 36 -10.08 31.84 -3.81
N THR A 37 -10.22 32.55 -2.69
CA THR A 37 -11.48 32.61 -1.92
C THR A 37 -12.45 33.66 -2.46
N ASP A 38 -12.00 34.53 -3.37
CA ASP A 38 -12.83 35.47 -4.11
C ASP A 38 -13.48 34.77 -5.33
N TYR A 39 -14.78 34.52 -5.22
CA TYR A 39 -15.55 33.83 -6.25
C TYR A 39 -15.68 34.63 -7.55
N ASP A 40 -15.69 35.97 -7.48
CA ASP A 40 -15.79 36.83 -8.67
C ASP A 40 -14.47 36.81 -9.47
N LEU A 41 -13.34 36.77 -8.76
CA LEU A 41 -12.01 36.62 -9.36
C LEU A 41 -11.81 35.23 -9.98
N VAL A 42 -12.31 34.19 -9.32
CA VAL A 42 -12.29 32.82 -9.85
C VAL A 42 -13.14 32.70 -11.12
N GLU A 43 -14.31 33.33 -11.15
CA GLU A 43 -15.17 33.34 -12.34
C GLU A 43 -14.46 33.99 -13.54
N GLN A 44 -13.83 35.15 -13.35
CA GLN A 44 -13.03 35.83 -14.40
C GLN A 44 -11.84 35.00 -14.88
N LEU A 45 -11.16 34.28 -13.97
CA LEU A 45 -10.06 33.40 -14.35
C LEU A 45 -10.57 32.18 -15.14
N LEU A 46 -11.75 31.66 -14.81
CA LEU A 46 -12.38 30.53 -15.50
C LEU A 46 -13.03 30.89 -16.85
N GLU A 47 -13.25 32.18 -17.14
CA GLU A 47 -13.62 32.64 -18.48
C GLU A 47 -12.49 32.40 -19.51
N THR A 48 -11.24 32.26 -19.04
CA THR A 48 -10.12 31.91 -19.90
C THR A 48 -10.11 30.40 -20.17
N ASP A 49 -10.36 29.99 -21.41
CA ASP A 49 -10.49 28.57 -21.82
C ASP A 49 -9.32 27.68 -21.35
N ASN A 50 -8.08 28.17 -21.43
CA ASN A 50 -6.90 27.41 -20.98
C ASN A 50 -6.89 27.14 -19.46
N ILE A 51 -7.35 28.11 -18.66
CA ILE A 51 -7.39 27.98 -17.20
C ILE A 51 -8.50 27.00 -16.82
N ARG A 52 -9.64 27.11 -17.50
CA ARG A 52 -10.78 26.21 -17.33
C ARG A 52 -10.43 24.76 -17.67
N GLU A 53 -9.74 24.53 -18.78
CA GLU A 53 -9.30 23.18 -19.19
C GLU A 53 -8.34 22.60 -18.15
N LEU A 54 -7.34 23.36 -17.72
CA LEU A 54 -6.37 22.93 -16.70
C LEU A 54 -7.05 22.59 -15.36
N VAL A 55 -8.01 23.40 -14.91
CA VAL A 55 -8.75 23.14 -13.68
C VAL A 55 -9.62 21.89 -13.80
N ASN A 56 -10.22 21.65 -14.96
CA ASN A 56 -10.99 20.43 -15.22
C ASN A 56 -10.09 19.19 -15.22
N ASP A 57 -8.94 19.25 -15.88
CA ASP A 57 -7.96 18.16 -15.90
C ASP A 57 -7.45 17.85 -14.49
N LEU A 58 -7.10 18.89 -13.72
CA LEU A 58 -6.67 18.72 -12.33
C LEU A 58 -7.78 18.12 -11.45
N THR A 59 -9.04 18.53 -11.68
CA THR A 59 -10.19 17.99 -10.95
C THR A 59 -10.41 16.51 -11.29
N GLU A 60 -10.25 16.14 -12.55
CA GLU A 60 -10.36 14.76 -13.01
C GLU A 60 -9.24 13.88 -12.45
N ASP A 61 -8.01 14.38 -12.43
CA ASP A 61 -6.86 13.68 -11.85
C ASP A 61 -6.99 13.54 -10.33
N LEU A 62 -7.47 14.58 -9.64
CA LEU A 62 -7.75 14.51 -8.20
C LEU A 62 -8.84 13.48 -7.92
N ARG A 63 -9.90 13.44 -8.74
CA ARG A 63 -10.96 12.43 -8.62
C ARG A 63 -10.41 11.02 -8.77
N LYS A 64 -9.60 10.76 -9.79
CA LYS A 64 -8.96 9.46 -10.00
C LYS A 64 -8.07 9.06 -8.83
N LEU A 65 -7.24 9.98 -8.34
CA LEU A 65 -6.34 9.74 -7.22
C LEU A 65 -7.11 9.40 -5.95
N VAL A 66 -8.17 10.14 -5.65
CA VAL A 66 -9.04 9.87 -4.50
C VAL A 66 -9.71 8.50 -4.64
N CYS A 67 -10.26 8.17 -5.81
CA CYS A 67 -10.84 6.85 -6.07
C CYS A 67 -9.82 5.73 -5.85
N TRP A 68 -8.62 5.84 -6.42
CA TRP A 68 -7.57 4.85 -6.24
C TRP A 68 -7.15 4.71 -4.79
N LYS A 69 -7.04 5.82 -4.05
CA LYS A 69 -6.66 5.77 -2.64
C LYS A 69 -7.73 5.11 -1.78
N ILE A 70 -9.00 5.40 -2.05
CA ILE A 70 -10.13 4.75 -1.36
C ILE A 70 -10.14 3.25 -1.68
N GLU A 71 -9.95 2.88 -2.94
CA GLU A 71 -9.88 1.47 -3.34
C GLU A 71 -8.72 0.72 -2.69
N GLU A 72 -7.54 1.33 -2.61
CA GLU A 72 -6.36 0.76 -1.96
C GLU A 72 -6.62 0.50 -0.47
N VAL A 73 -7.09 1.52 0.24
CA VAL A 73 -7.41 1.42 1.67
C VAL A 73 -8.50 0.39 1.93
N LEU A 74 -9.55 0.38 1.10
CA LEU A 74 -10.63 -0.60 1.25
C LEU A 74 -10.15 -2.02 1.00
N LYS A 75 -9.30 -2.26 -0.01
CA LYS A 75 -8.71 -3.58 -0.28
C LYS A 75 -7.86 -4.05 0.88
N GLU A 76 -6.99 -3.20 1.42
CA GLU A 76 -6.18 -3.56 2.58
C GLU A 76 -7.03 -3.91 3.80
N GLU A 77 -8.04 -3.10 4.09
CA GLU A 77 -8.87 -3.31 5.28
C GLU A 77 -9.77 -4.55 5.14
N VAL A 78 -10.30 -4.81 3.94
CA VAL A 78 -11.04 -6.05 3.65
C VAL A 78 -10.14 -7.27 3.76
N ILE A 79 -8.91 -7.21 3.26
CA ILE A 79 -7.94 -8.32 3.38
C ILE A 79 -7.62 -8.59 4.85
N LYS A 80 -7.34 -7.54 5.64
CA LYS A 80 -7.11 -7.68 7.08
C LYS A 80 -8.31 -8.31 7.78
N LEU A 81 -9.52 -7.83 7.49
CA LEU A 81 -10.74 -8.36 8.09
C LEU A 81 -10.96 -9.83 7.73
N ILE A 82 -10.77 -10.21 6.47
CA ILE A 82 -10.85 -11.61 6.01
C ILE A 82 -9.81 -12.45 6.73
N HIS A 83 -8.57 -11.97 6.83
CA HIS A 83 -7.49 -12.71 7.48
C HIS A 83 -7.80 -12.93 8.97
N SER A 84 -8.17 -11.87 9.69
CA SER A 84 -8.54 -11.95 11.11
C SER A 84 -9.76 -12.86 11.34
N ALA A 85 -10.80 -12.77 10.50
CA ALA A 85 -11.96 -13.65 10.60
C ALA A 85 -11.61 -15.11 10.30
N THR A 86 -10.74 -15.35 9.31
CA THR A 86 -10.28 -16.69 8.93
C THR A 86 -9.41 -17.30 10.01
N GLU A 87 -8.46 -16.55 10.56
CA GLU A 87 -7.56 -16.99 11.63
C GLU A 87 -8.38 -17.35 12.88
N GLN A 88 -9.23 -16.42 13.33
CA GLN A 88 -10.12 -16.62 14.48
C GLN A 88 -11.08 -17.80 14.29
N SER A 89 -11.63 -17.98 13.09
CA SER A 89 -12.51 -19.11 12.79
C SER A 89 -11.74 -20.42 12.68
N SER A 90 -10.50 -20.42 12.17
CA SER A 90 -9.71 -21.64 11.96
C SER A 90 -9.23 -22.24 13.29
N GLU A 91 -8.84 -21.40 14.23
CA GLU A 91 -8.41 -21.82 15.57
C GLU A 91 -9.58 -22.45 16.32
N LYS A 92 -10.73 -21.75 16.34
CA LYS A 92 -11.96 -22.25 16.96
C LYS A 92 -12.48 -23.53 16.31
N LEU A 93 -12.46 -23.60 14.97
CA LEU A 93 -12.86 -24.80 14.24
C LEU A 93 -11.93 -25.98 14.52
N GLY A 94 -10.62 -25.75 14.64
CA GLY A 94 -9.64 -26.77 15.00
C GLY A 94 -9.86 -27.33 16.41
N GLU A 95 -10.20 -26.47 17.38
CA GLU A 95 -10.56 -26.89 18.74
C GLU A 95 -11.88 -27.68 18.76
N ASP A 96 -12.89 -27.25 18.02
CA ASP A 96 -14.18 -27.95 17.91
C ASP A 96 -14.00 -29.34 17.29
N ILE A 97 -13.25 -29.45 16.19
CA ILE A 97 -12.94 -30.73 15.54
C ILE A 97 -12.18 -31.65 16.51
N ARG A 98 -11.17 -31.13 17.22
CA ARG A 98 -10.41 -31.90 18.21
C ARG A 98 -11.31 -32.41 19.32
N THR A 99 -12.19 -31.56 19.84
CA THR A 99 -13.13 -31.91 20.91
C THR A 99 -14.12 -32.98 20.43
N GLN A 100 -14.71 -32.80 19.25
CA GLN A 100 -15.62 -33.80 18.68
C GLN A 100 -14.91 -35.13 18.38
N LEU A 101 -13.68 -35.10 17.86
CA LEU A 101 -12.88 -36.31 17.67
C LEU A 101 -12.56 -36.98 19.01
N GLN A 102 -12.20 -36.24 20.05
CA GLN A 102 -11.94 -36.80 21.39
C GLN A 102 -13.17 -37.43 22.02
N LEU A 103 -14.36 -36.83 21.81
CA LEU A 103 -15.63 -37.40 22.28
C LEU A 103 -16.04 -38.64 21.49
N ALA A 104 -15.82 -38.65 20.17
CA ALA A 104 -16.18 -39.75 19.30
C ALA A 104 -15.14 -40.90 19.29
N LEU A 105 -13.87 -40.63 19.66
CA LEU A 105 -12.77 -41.60 19.63
C LEU A 105 -13.05 -42.88 20.42
N PRO A 106 -13.53 -42.81 21.68
CA PRO A 106 -13.79 -44.00 22.50
C PRO A 106 -14.85 -44.90 21.86
N GLU A 107 -15.90 -44.31 21.29
CA GLU A 107 -16.99 -45.03 20.65
C GLU A 107 -16.54 -45.64 19.31
N LEU A 108 -15.73 -44.92 18.54
CA LEU A 108 -15.07 -45.43 17.33
C LEU A 108 -14.12 -46.60 17.64
N ILE A 109 -13.31 -46.50 18.70
CA ILE A 109 -12.42 -47.59 19.15
C ILE A 109 -13.24 -48.79 19.61
N ALA A 110 -14.33 -48.56 20.35
CA ALA A 110 -15.22 -49.63 20.79
C ALA A 110 -15.90 -50.34 19.61
N LYS A 111 -16.34 -49.59 18.59
CA LYS A 111 -16.86 -50.16 17.33
C LYS A 111 -15.79 -50.94 16.57
N LEU A 112 -14.58 -50.41 16.44
CA LEU A 112 -13.46 -51.09 15.78
C LEU A 112 -13.04 -52.38 16.50
N ALA A 113 -13.12 -52.38 17.83
CA ALA A 113 -12.85 -53.56 18.65
C ALA A 113 -13.95 -54.62 18.52
N GLN A 114 -15.21 -54.19 18.34
CA GLN A 114 -16.35 -55.08 18.07
C GLN A 114 -16.36 -55.59 16.63
N GLU A 115 -15.82 -54.82 15.67
CA GLU A 115 -15.68 -55.20 14.25
C GLU A 115 -14.41 -55.99 13.95
N LYS A 116 -13.63 -56.40 14.96
CA LYS A 116 -12.44 -57.22 14.71
C LYS A 116 -12.86 -58.49 13.97
N PRO A 117 -12.27 -58.75 12.79
CA PRO A 117 -12.77 -59.76 11.88
C PRO A 117 -12.65 -61.13 12.54
N GLU A 118 -13.63 -61.98 12.23
CA GLU A 118 -13.41 -63.41 12.01
C GLU A 118 -12.24 -63.59 11.03
N ARG A 119 -11.01 -63.47 11.52
CA ARG A 119 -9.81 -64.12 10.97
C ARG A 119 -9.36 -65.14 12.00
N GLY A 120 -10.26 -66.08 12.26
CA GLY A 120 -9.90 -67.41 12.71
C GLY A 120 -9.68 -68.29 11.47
N VAL A 121 -8.48 -68.87 11.41
CA VAL A 121 -8.23 -70.24 10.96
C VAL A 121 -8.76 -70.64 9.57
N THR A 122 -7.85 -70.62 8.59
CA THR A 122 -7.44 -71.84 7.86
C THR A 122 -5.96 -71.73 7.50
#